data_AF-A0A7V2HCK1-F1
#
_entry.id   AF-A0A7V2HCK1-F1
#
_cell.length_a   1.000
_cell.length_b   1.000
_cell.length_c   1.000
_cell.angle_alpha   90.00
_cell.angle_beta   90.00
_cell.angle_gamma   90.00
#
_symmetry.space_group_name_H-M   'P 1'
#
loop_
_entity.id
_entity.type
_entity.pdbx_description
1 polymer ?
#
loop_
_entity_poly.entity_id
_entity_poly.type
_entity_poly.pdbx_seq_one_letter_code
_entity_poly.pdbx_strand_id
1 'polypeptide(L)'
;MTRRDWIAALASPAVTAQPSGPRPNVVIIMVDDAGWWDFGANGNPHIETPHIDRLAAEGVNFTNFHAQPVCAPTRASLMTGRHYLRTGVYNTRFGGDTMRASEVTLPSILRNHGYRTVLAGKWHLGAYAPYAPHNRGFEESLSQAHGHLERYWHPDQFRRNGRSVETRGHITDVLTDAAINAVRRRDPRPFFLFLSYNVPHSPHYISDEYVQRYLAKGLPLTQAQIYGQITHCDRGVGRLLAALDKEKLRDNTIVMFLSDNGGVSTFFNGGLRGRKASAFEGGTRVPFFARWPGRFPAGARVPAMACVQDILPTVCELTGAPLPHGVSLDGESIAGLMRRGRGDSPHDYLYAIWDRFQPRIDRSQWSIRGRRYKLVREQLFDLDTDPGERVDIAAVRPDIAREMRERFAAWLEEVTSGQTFEPPPIPVGHPDENPVEIQASWARIHGSHVTWASASVDPGKEERLGDPAAGSAVNYTFAGYDWDTIDGWKNPGETATWKLDVWSAGVYDVTVSYGCDPETAGGMFRISASGNAVEAEVRATPSRNVFETRPAGALRLAKGAATLEVSVVGPGRGQELMTLNRIWLRKR
;
A
#
# COMPACT_ATOMS: atom_id res chain seq x y z
N MET A 1 -4.43 -0.41 70.60
CA MET A 1 -3.62 -1.64 70.39
C MET A 1 -4.58 -2.70 69.87
N THR A 2 -4.47 -3.38 68.72
CA THR A 2 -3.31 -3.88 67.95
C THR A 2 -3.66 -4.20 66.48
N ARG A 3 -2.66 -4.07 65.59
CA ARG A 3 -2.33 -4.82 64.35
C ARG A 3 -3.08 -6.16 64.10
N ARG A 4 -3.62 -6.35 62.88
CA ARG A 4 -3.28 -7.45 61.90
C ARG A 4 -4.29 -7.56 60.75
N ASP A 5 -3.83 -7.12 59.57
CA ASP A 5 -3.94 -7.59 58.16
C ASP A 5 -4.98 -8.64 57.67
N TRP A 6 -5.12 -8.65 56.33
CA TRP A 6 -5.67 -9.65 55.37
C TRP A 6 -7.11 -9.33 54.86
N ILE A 7 -7.46 -9.17 53.57
CA ILE A 7 -6.84 -9.39 52.24
C ILE A 7 -7.46 -8.42 51.22
N ALA A 8 -6.62 -7.77 50.41
CA ALA A 8 -7.01 -7.16 49.15
C ALA A 8 -7.25 -8.27 48.11
N ALA A 9 -8.45 -8.35 47.56
CA ALA A 9 -8.79 -9.27 46.49
C ALA A 9 -8.06 -8.85 45.20
N LEU A 10 -6.90 -9.46 44.95
CA LEU A 10 -6.26 -9.53 43.65
C LEU A 10 -7.19 -10.29 42.71
N ALA A 11 -7.89 -9.58 41.83
CA ALA A 11 -8.49 -10.20 40.65
C ALA A 11 -7.35 -10.69 39.76
N SER A 12 -7.09 -12.01 39.79
CA SER A 12 -6.22 -12.64 38.80
C SER A 12 -6.76 -12.36 37.40
N PRO A 13 -5.92 -11.97 36.42
CA PRO A 13 -6.38 -11.87 35.05
C PRO A 13 -6.87 -13.26 34.61
N ALA A 14 -8.09 -13.30 34.07
CA ALA A 14 -8.63 -14.52 33.49
C ALA A 14 -7.66 -15.02 32.41
N VAL A 15 -6.96 -16.12 32.71
CA VAL A 15 -6.21 -16.88 31.70
C VAL A 15 -7.26 -17.40 30.74
N THR A 16 -7.40 -16.75 29.59
CA THR A 16 -8.12 -17.30 28.45
C THR A 16 -7.46 -18.63 28.11
N ALA A 17 -8.17 -19.73 28.33
CA ALA A 17 -7.70 -21.06 27.99
C ALA A 17 -7.26 -21.08 26.52
N GLN A 18 -5.98 -21.43 26.28
CA GLN A 18 -5.49 -21.63 24.92
C GLN A 18 -6.37 -22.68 24.23
N PRO A 19 -6.80 -22.47 22.97
CA PRO A 19 -7.59 -23.45 22.26
C PRO A 19 -6.86 -24.80 22.27
N SER A 20 -7.51 -25.84 22.78
CA SER A 20 -6.99 -27.20 22.77
C SER A 20 -7.01 -27.74 21.33
N GLY A 21 -5.95 -27.45 20.56
CA GLY A 21 -5.75 -27.89 19.18
C GLY A 21 -4.50 -27.26 18.56
N PRO A 22 -3.97 -27.82 17.45
CA PRO A 22 -2.87 -27.19 16.73
C PRO A 22 -3.28 -25.80 16.26
N ARG A 23 -2.39 -24.81 16.44
CA ARG A 23 -2.62 -23.44 15.97
C ARG A 23 -2.78 -23.42 14.45
N PRO A 24 -3.74 -22.67 13.89
CA PRO A 24 -3.98 -22.66 12.45
C PRO A 24 -2.88 -21.90 11.71
N ASN A 25 -2.59 -22.32 10.48
CA ASN A 25 -1.91 -21.45 9.51
C ASN A 25 -2.87 -20.35 9.05
N VAL A 26 -2.33 -19.22 8.63
CA VAL A 26 -3.09 -18.09 8.10
C VAL A 26 -2.55 -17.72 6.73
N VAL A 27 -3.42 -17.72 5.73
CA VAL A 27 -3.13 -17.24 4.38
C VAL A 27 -4.06 -16.07 4.09
N ILE A 28 -3.49 -14.91 3.79
CA ILE A 28 -4.22 -13.75 3.27
C ILE A 28 -3.79 -13.56 1.83
N ILE A 29 -4.75 -13.59 0.91
CA ILE A 29 -4.58 -13.33 -0.52
C ILE A 29 -5.20 -11.97 -0.81
N MET A 30 -4.39 -11.02 -1.24
CA MET A 30 -4.84 -9.69 -1.66
C MET A 30 -4.58 -9.48 -3.15
N VAL A 31 -5.58 -9.02 -3.87
CA VAL A 31 -5.46 -8.51 -5.25
C VAL A 31 -5.47 -6.98 -5.26
N ASP A 32 -4.97 -6.38 -6.34
CA ASP A 32 -4.72 -4.94 -6.45
C ASP A 32 -5.60 -4.38 -7.57
N ASP A 33 -6.54 -3.50 -7.22
CA ASP A 33 -7.51 -2.88 -8.15
C ASP A 33 -8.60 -3.79 -8.74
N ALA A 34 -9.02 -4.84 -8.03
CA ALA A 34 -10.22 -5.61 -8.40
C ALA A 34 -11.45 -5.16 -7.59
N GLY A 35 -12.52 -4.78 -8.26
CA GLY A 35 -13.74 -4.31 -7.60
C GLY A 35 -14.52 -5.45 -6.96
N TRP A 36 -15.48 -5.11 -6.10
CA TRP A 36 -16.42 -6.10 -5.54
C TRP A 36 -17.08 -6.94 -6.64
N TRP A 37 -17.41 -6.32 -7.77
CA TRP A 37 -18.05 -6.95 -8.92
C TRP A 37 -17.10 -7.69 -9.87
N ASP A 38 -15.78 -7.73 -9.66
CA ASP A 38 -14.84 -8.33 -10.61
C ASP A 38 -14.70 -9.85 -10.44
N PHE A 39 -15.70 -10.51 -9.84
CA PHE A 39 -15.68 -11.95 -9.53
C PHE A 39 -17.05 -12.59 -9.79
N GLY A 40 -17.04 -13.84 -10.27
CA GLY A 40 -18.26 -14.60 -10.50
C GLY A 40 -19.09 -14.78 -9.23
N ALA A 41 -18.44 -15.00 -8.08
CA ALA A 41 -19.06 -15.10 -6.75
C ALA A 41 -19.91 -13.88 -6.35
N ASN A 42 -19.64 -12.71 -6.96
CA ASN A 42 -20.36 -11.47 -6.73
C ASN A 42 -21.23 -11.06 -7.93
N GLY A 43 -21.54 -12.01 -8.82
CA GLY A 43 -22.59 -11.89 -9.83
C GLY A 43 -22.13 -11.34 -11.18
N ASN A 44 -20.83 -11.33 -11.47
CA ASN A 44 -20.32 -10.92 -12.77
C ASN A 44 -20.43 -12.06 -13.80
N PRO A 45 -21.30 -11.93 -14.84
CA PRO A 45 -21.51 -13.00 -15.81
C PRO A 45 -20.43 -13.03 -16.91
N HIS A 46 -19.55 -12.02 -16.94
CA HIS A 46 -18.57 -11.83 -18.02
C HIS A 46 -17.19 -12.37 -17.69
N ILE A 47 -16.90 -12.61 -16.41
CA ILE A 47 -15.60 -13.08 -15.91
C ILE A 47 -15.66 -14.55 -15.47
N GLU A 48 -14.51 -15.23 -15.49
CA GLU A 48 -14.38 -16.61 -15.05
C GLU A 48 -13.32 -16.71 -13.95
N THR A 49 -13.78 -16.91 -12.71
CA THR A 49 -12.93 -17.02 -11.51
C THR A 49 -13.26 -18.26 -10.69
N PRO A 50 -13.26 -19.48 -11.27
CA PRO A 50 -13.77 -20.68 -10.62
C PRO A 50 -13.07 -21.04 -9.30
N HIS A 51 -11.79 -20.71 -9.13
CA HIS A 51 -11.05 -21.05 -7.90
C HIS A 51 -11.34 -20.08 -6.75
N ILE A 52 -11.45 -18.80 -7.04
CA ILE A 52 -11.86 -17.75 -6.08
C ILE A 52 -13.35 -17.91 -5.75
N ASP A 53 -14.18 -18.25 -6.74
CA ASP A 53 -15.60 -18.52 -6.54
C ASP A 53 -15.80 -19.75 -5.64
N ARG A 54 -14.97 -20.78 -5.83
CA ARG A 54 -14.93 -21.95 -4.93
C ARG A 54 -14.52 -21.56 -3.51
N LEU A 55 -13.59 -20.61 -3.32
CA LEU A 55 -13.24 -20.13 -1.97
C LEU A 55 -14.45 -19.47 -1.29
N ALA A 56 -15.23 -18.67 -2.03
CA ALA A 56 -16.46 -18.08 -1.52
C ALA A 56 -17.54 -19.14 -1.19
N ALA A 57 -17.70 -20.15 -2.05
CA ALA A 57 -18.66 -21.23 -1.85
C ALA A 57 -18.29 -22.21 -0.71
N GLU A 58 -17.00 -22.45 -0.48
CA GLU A 58 -16.51 -23.31 0.61
C GLU A 58 -16.36 -22.57 1.95
N GLY A 59 -16.51 -21.24 1.96
CA GLY A 59 -16.29 -20.39 3.12
C GLY A 59 -17.46 -19.48 3.43
N VAL A 60 -17.17 -18.37 4.11
CA VAL A 60 -18.09 -17.26 4.32
C VAL A 60 -17.77 -16.13 3.34
N ASN A 61 -18.81 -15.52 2.76
CA ASN A 61 -18.73 -14.37 1.87
C ASN A 61 -19.33 -13.15 2.57
N PHE A 62 -18.50 -12.16 2.91
CA PHE A 62 -19.00 -10.88 3.41
C PHE A 62 -19.44 -10.03 2.23
N THR A 63 -20.74 -9.81 2.12
CA THR A 63 -21.28 -9.03 1.01
C THR A 63 -21.11 -7.54 1.23
N ASN A 64 -20.79 -7.09 2.45
CA ASN A 64 -20.66 -5.68 2.83
C ASN A 64 -19.31 -5.42 3.56
N PHE A 65 -18.20 -5.68 2.86
CA PHE A 65 -16.84 -5.48 3.38
C PHE A 65 -16.15 -4.30 2.69
N HIS A 66 -15.51 -3.44 3.48
CA HIS A 66 -14.91 -2.20 2.98
C HIS A 66 -13.40 -2.11 3.20
N ALA A 67 -12.72 -1.61 2.19
CA ALA A 67 -11.35 -1.15 2.21
C ALA A 67 -11.30 0.39 2.13
N GLN A 68 -10.09 0.95 2.15
CA GLN A 68 -9.89 2.35 1.81
C GLN A 68 -9.95 2.55 0.28
N PRO A 69 -10.18 3.78 -0.22
CA PRO A 69 -10.36 4.01 -1.66
C PRO A 69 -9.15 3.68 -2.55
N VAL A 70 -7.97 3.44 -1.96
CA VAL A 70 -6.71 3.19 -2.67
C VAL A 70 -5.77 2.27 -1.87
N CYS A 71 -4.77 1.73 -2.58
CA CYS A 71 -3.87 0.66 -2.16
C CYS A 71 -3.09 0.89 -0.85
N ALA A 72 -2.13 1.82 -0.79
CA ALA A 72 -1.27 2.01 0.39
C ALA A 72 -2.07 2.27 1.70
N PRO A 73 -3.10 3.14 1.70
CA PRO A 73 -4.04 3.27 2.81
C PRO A 73 -4.67 1.96 3.30
N THR A 74 -5.20 1.14 2.40
CA THR A 74 -5.78 -0.16 2.77
C THR A 74 -4.74 -1.10 3.34
N ARG A 75 -3.56 -1.16 2.74
CA ARG A 75 -2.46 -2.03 3.17
C ARG A 75 -1.98 -1.66 4.57
N ALA A 76 -1.84 -0.36 4.84
CA ALA A 76 -1.48 0.14 6.17
C ALA A 76 -2.54 -0.26 7.21
N SER A 77 -3.82 -0.11 6.83
CA SER A 77 -4.95 -0.45 7.69
C SER A 77 -5.03 -1.95 7.99
N LEU A 78 -4.78 -2.80 6.99
CA LEU A 78 -4.69 -4.26 7.15
C LEU A 78 -3.57 -4.64 8.12
N MET A 79 -2.40 -4.04 7.94
CA MET A 79 -1.21 -4.41 8.72
C MET A 79 -1.31 -3.96 10.17
N THR A 80 -2.09 -2.93 10.50
CA THR A 80 -2.08 -2.30 11.83
C THR A 80 -3.40 -2.39 12.58
N GLY A 81 -4.50 -2.76 11.91
CA GLY A 81 -5.85 -2.72 12.51
C GLY A 81 -6.32 -1.30 12.85
N ARG A 82 -5.65 -0.28 12.30
CA ARG A 82 -5.88 1.14 12.54
C ARG A 82 -6.22 1.82 11.22
N HIS A 83 -6.93 2.94 11.27
CA HIS A 83 -7.13 3.76 10.10
C HIS A 83 -5.81 4.37 9.63
N TYR A 84 -5.53 4.30 8.33
CA TYR A 84 -4.23 4.66 7.74
C TYR A 84 -3.71 6.07 8.09
N LEU A 85 -4.61 7.03 8.31
CA LEU A 85 -4.23 8.38 8.74
C LEU A 85 -3.48 8.41 10.07
N ARG A 86 -3.67 7.39 10.93
CA ARG A 86 -2.94 7.24 12.20
C ARG A 86 -1.54 6.62 12.02
N THR A 87 -1.24 6.03 10.86
CA THR A 87 -0.04 5.21 10.63
C THR A 87 1.07 5.95 9.89
N GLY A 88 0.86 7.24 9.61
CA GLY A 88 1.73 8.09 8.78
C GLY A 88 1.60 7.91 7.28
N VAL A 89 0.76 6.99 6.81
CA VAL A 89 0.42 6.89 5.39
C VAL A 89 -0.62 7.96 5.06
N TYR A 90 -0.42 8.68 3.96
CA TYR A 90 -1.35 9.68 3.46
C TYR A 90 -1.33 9.84 1.93
N ASN A 91 -0.40 9.20 1.24
CA ASN A 91 -0.28 9.18 -0.22
C ASN A 91 0.04 7.75 -0.68
N THR A 92 0.08 7.54 -1.99
CA THR A 92 0.53 6.30 -2.63
C THR A 92 1.92 6.43 -3.28
N ARG A 93 2.57 7.58 -3.11
CA ARG A 93 3.88 7.92 -3.67
C ARG A 93 4.55 9.04 -2.85
N PHE A 94 5.75 9.45 -3.28
CA PHE A 94 6.50 10.58 -2.71
C PHE A 94 6.86 10.41 -1.24
N GLY A 95 6.99 9.16 -0.79
CA GLY A 95 7.24 8.80 0.61
C GLY A 95 6.03 8.90 1.53
N GLY A 96 4.91 9.48 1.08
CA GLY A 96 3.65 9.46 1.83
C GLY A 96 2.96 8.09 1.86
N ASP A 97 3.51 7.11 1.13
CA ASP A 97 3.19 5.68 1.21
C ASP A 97 4.01 4.93 2.28
N THR A 98 4.79 5.64 3.11
CA THR A 98 5.64 5.02 4.14
C THR A 98 4.90 4.90 5.47
N MET A 99 4.65 3.67 5.91
CA MET A 99 4.10 3.42 7.24
C MET A 99 5.16 3.69 8.31
N ARG A 100 4.81 4.40 9.39
CA ARG A 100 5.76 4.75 10.46
C ARG A 100 6.39 3.48 11.04
N ALA A 101 7.70 3.56 11.32
CA ALA A 101 8.44 2.44 11.89
C ALA A 101 7.96 2.05 13.31
N SER A 102 7.25 2.94 14.01
CA SER A 102 6.65 2.69 15.33
C SER A 102 5.39 1.82 15.30
N GLU A 103 4.75 1.63 14.13
CA GLU A 103 3.53 0.83 14.06
C GLU A 103 3.80 -0.65 14.33
N VAL A 104 2.96 -1.28 15.15
CA VAL A 104 2.99 -2.73 15.37
C VAL A 104 2.18 -3.40 14.26
N THR A 105 2.79 -4.34 13.55
CA THR A 105 2.19 -4.97 12.38
C THR A 105 1.67 -6.38 12.69
N LEU A 106 0.62 -6.82 11.99
CA LEU A 106 0.11 -8.19 12.04
C LEU A 106 1.24 -9.25 11.89
N PRO A 107 2.13 -9.18 10.89
CA PRO A 107 3.27 -10.09 10.81
C PRO A 107 4.20 -9.99 12.02
N SER A 108 4.46 -8.82 12.62
CA SER A 108 5.32 -8.75 13.80
C SER A 108 4.67 -9.40 15.03
N ILE A 109 3.35 -9.22 15.21
CA ILE A 109 2.57 -9.89 16.24
C ILE A 109 2.66 -11.42 16.09
N LEU A 110 2.39 -11.94 14.88
CA LEU A 110 2.41 -13.38 14.64
C LEU A 110 3.81 -13.97 14.74
N ARG A 111 4.84 -13.28 14.24
CA ARG A 111 6.24 -13.69 14.41
C ARG A 111 6.61 -13.80 15.89
N ASN A 112 6.27 -12.79 16.69
CA ASN A 112 6.50 -12.81 18.14
C ASN A 112 5.67 -13.90 18.85
N HIS A 113 4.54 -14.30 18.26
CA HIS A 113 3.73 -15.45 18.69
C HIS A 113 4.21 -16.79 18.09
N GLY A 114 5.41 -16.85 17.50
CA GLY A 114 6.05 -18.08 17.04
C GLY A 114 5.53 -18.61 15.70
N TYR A 115 4.92 -17.76 14.87
CA TYR A 115 4.62 -18.08 13.48
C TYR A 115 5.83 -17.79 12.59
N ARG A 116 6.01 -18.61 11.55
CA ARG A 116 6.84 -18.22 10.41
C ARG A 116 6.06 -17.24 9.53
N THR A 117 6.62 -16.10 9.20
CA THR A 117 5.91 -15.03 8.47
C THR A 117 6.50 -14.81 7.09
N VAL A 118 5.66 -14.88 6.06
CA VAL A 118 6.06 -14.79 4.66
C VAL A 118 5.23 -13.77 3.89
N LEU A 119 5.91 -12.90 3.14
CA LEU A 119 5.31 -12.03 2.14
C LEU A 119 5.71 -12.47 0.73
N ALA A 120 4.74 -12.61 -0.17
CA ALA A 120 4.97 -12.69 -1.60
C ALA A 120 4.17 -11.57 -2.29
N GLY A 121 4.87 -10.58 -2.85
CA GLY A 121 4.28 -9.57 -3.73
C GLY A 121 4.36 -8.12 -3.21
N LYS A 122 3.33 -7.34 -3.51
CA LYS A 122 3.28 -5.90 -3.25
C LYS A 122 3.33 -5.59 -1.75
N TRP A 123 4.30 -4.80 -1.33
CA TRP A 123 4.36 -4.25 0.02
C TRP A 123 3.65 -2.90 0.08
N HIS A 124 4.18 -1.91 -0.63
CA HIS A 124 3.65 -0.55 -0.75
C HIS A 124 3.42 0.17 0.58
N LEU A 125 4.33 -0.05 1.54
CA LEU A 125 4.33 0.59 2.86
C LEU A 125 5.73 1.12 3.26
N GLY A 126 6.54 1.48 2.26
CA GLY A 126 7.89 2.03 2.41
C GLY A 126 8.98 1.13 1.81
N ALA A 127 9.96 1.78 1.15
CA ALA A 127 11.04 1.10 0.43
C ALA A 127 12.31 0.89 1.25
N TYR A 128 12.62 1.82 2.15
CA TYR A 128 13.85 1.80 2.94
C TYR A 128 13.83 0.78 4.06
N ALA A 129 15.02 0.30 4.47
CA ALA A 129 15.19 -0.81 5.39
C ALA A 129 14.28 -0.79 6.63
N PRO A 130 14.17 0.30 7.42
CA PRO A 130 13.29 0.33 8.60
C PRO A 130 11.80 0.08 8.30
N TYR A 131 11.39 0.36 7.05
CA TYR A 131 10.02 0.25 6.55
C TYR A 131 9.82 -1.00 5.66
N ALA A 132 10.90 -1.67 5.26
CA ALA A 132 10.88 -2.83 4.38
C ALA A 132 10.32 -4.08 5.08
N PRO A 133 9.68 -5.02 4.36
CA PRO A 133 8.94 -6.14 4.96
C PRO A 133 9.68 -6.94 6.01
N HIS A 134 10.97 -7.22 5.79
CA HIS A 134 11.80 -8.02 6.68
C HIS A 134 12.09 -7.34 8.02
N ASN A 135 11.99 -6.01 8.07
CA ASN A 135 12.04 -5.21 9.29
C ASN A 135 10.65 -4.89 9.86
N ARG A 136 9.58 -5.27 9.15
CA ARG A 136 8.17 -5.11 9.56
C ARG A 136 7.52 -6.43 9.96
N GLY A 137 8.30 -7.42 10.37
CA GLY A 137 7.80 -8.66 10.95
C GLY A 137 7.74 -9.86 10.01
N PHE A 138 8.05 -9.71 8.72
CA PHE A 138 8.20 -10.87 7.82
C PHE A 138 9.60 -11.50 7.96
N GLU A 139 9.68 -12.81 8.17
CA GLU A 139 10.96 -13.54 8.15
C GLU A 139 11.45 -13.78 6.72
N GLU A 140 10.50 -13.98 5.81
CA GLU A 140 10.76 -14.22 4.39
C GLU A 140 9.91 -13.25 3.55
N SER A 141 10.53 -12.54 2.61
CA SER A 141 9.82 -11.72 1.64
C SER A 141 10.38 -11.93 0.25
N LEU A 142 9.51 -12.08 -0.75
CA LEU A 142 9.78 -11.77 -2.14
C LEU A 142 8.84 -10.63 -2.51
N SER A 143 9.35 -9.40 -2.52
CA SER A 143 8.48 -8.22 -2.46
C SER A 143 9.02 -7.03 -3.24
N GLN A 144 8.11 -6.13 -3.58
CA GLN A 144 8.39 -4.84 -4.20
C GLN A 144 7.73 -3.74 -3.35
N ALA A 145 8.36 -2.58 -3.22
CA ALA A 145 7.94 -1.54 -2.29
C ALA A 145 7.07 -0.42 -2.91
N HIS A 146 6.97 -0.37 -4.22
CA HIS A 146 6.29 0.65 -4.99
C HIS A 146 4.80 0.34 -5.22
N GLY A 147 4.09 1.33 -5.77
CA GLY A 147 2.65 1.23 -6.04
C GLY A 147 2.30 0.39 -7.27
N HIS A 148 3.25 0.13 -8.16
CA HIS A 148 3.11 -0.81 -9.27
C HIS A 148 4.50 -1.24 -9.75
N LEU A 149 4.52 -2.09 -10.78
CA LEU A 149 5.73 -2.52 -11.47
C LEU A 149 5.56 -2.29 -12.97
N GLU A 150 6.67 -2.00 -13.64
CA GLU A 150 6.72 -1.67 -15.06
C GLU A 150 6.86 -2.93 -15.90
N ARG A 151 7.55 -3.95 -15.36
CA ARG A 151 7.85 -5.21 -16.05
C ARG A 151 7.07 -6.36 -15.44
N TYR A 152 6.17 -6.96 -16.22
CA TYR A 152 5.35 -8.10 -15.77
C TYR A 152 5.97 -9.45 -16.14
N TRP A 153 6.90 -9.49 -17.09
CA TRP A 153 7.70 -10.68 -17.42
C TRP A 153 9.12 -10.50 -16.91
N HIS A 154 9.62 -11.51 -16.19
CA HIS A 154 10.94 -11.48 -15.56
C HIS A 154 11.17 -10.21 -14.71
N PRO A 155 10.23 -9.84 -13.80
CA PRO A 155 10.36 -8.62 -13.01
C PRO A 155 11.66 -8.58 -12.20
N ASP A 156 12.50 -7.58 -12.49
CA ASP A 156 13.79 -7.31 -11.85
C ASP A 156 13.68 -6.41 -10.60
N GLN A 157 12.51 -5.80 -10.40
CA GLN A 157 12.20 -4.91 -9.29
C GLN A 157 11.84 -5.64 -7.99
N PHE A 158 11.71 -6.98 -8.01
CA PHE A 158 11.53 -7.75 -6.80
C PHE A 158 12.81 -7.86 -5.99
N ARG A 159 12.64 -7.83 -4.67
CA ARG A 159 13.72 -8.04 -3.70
C ARG A 159 13.37 -9.18 -2.77
N ARG A 160 14.35 -10.04 -2.48
CA ARG A 160 14.27 -11.09 -1.47
C ARG A 160 14.93 -10.63 -0.19
N ASN A 161 14.15 -10.40 0.88
CA ASN A 161 14.65 -9.82 2.14
C ASN A 161 15.57 -8.60 1.91
N GLY A 162 15.13 -7.65 1.08
CA GLY A 162 15.88 -6.43 0.78
C GLY A 162 16.99 -6.57 -0.28
N ARG A 163 17.31 -7.78 -0.76
CA ARG A 163 18.34 -8.00 -1.78
C ARG A 163 17.73 -8.21 -3.16
N SER A 164 18.33 -7.65 -4.21
CA SER A 164 17.91 -7.89 -5.59
C SER A 164 17.94 -9.38 -5.92
N VAL A 165 16.97 -9.83 -6.72
CA VAL A 165 16.85 -11.23 -7.12
C VAL A 165 16.37 -11.32 -8.56
N GLU A 166 16.96 -12.22 -9.34
CA GLU A 166 16.45 -12.54 -10.68
C GLU A 166 15.15 -13.32 -10.54
N THR A 167 14.13 -12.94 -11.32
CA THR A 167 12.88 -13.69 -11.41
C THR A 167 12.62 -14.13 -12.83
N ARG A 168 11.83 -15.19 -13.00
CA ARG A 168 11.48 -15.72 -14.32
C ARG A 168 10.00 -16.03 -14.44
N GLY A 169 9.44 -15.67 -15.60
CA GLY A 169 8.02 -15.85 -15.89
C GLY A 169 7.20 -14.60 -15.60
N HIS A 170 5.88 -14.72 -15.71
CA HIS A 170 4.96 -13.64 -15.39
C HIS A 170 4.89 -13.41 -13.89
N ILE A 171 4.70 -12.16 -13.49
CA ILE A 171 4.63 -11.73 -12.10
C ILE A 171 3.63 -12.54 -11.26
N THR A 172 2.45 -12.85 -11.79
CA THR A 172 1.44 -13.64 -11.08
C THR A 172 1.98 -15.03 -10.77
N ASP A 173 2.68 -15.66 -11.72
CA ASP A 173 3.26 -16.99 -11.52
C ASP A 173 4.45 -16.94 -10.56
N VAL A 174 5.33 -15.94 -10.67
CA VAL A 174 6.46 -15.73 -9.75
C VAL A 174 5.98 -15.64 -8.29
N LEU A 175 4.92 -14.85 -8.05
CA LEU A 175 4.34 -14.69 -6.71
C LEU A 175 3.60 -15.94 -6.23
N THR A 176 2.86 -16.60 -7.12
CA THR A 176 2.20 -17.88 -6.83
C THR A 176 3.23 -18.94 -6.42
N ASP A 177 4.34 -19.04 -7.15
CA ASP A 177 5.40 -20.01 -6.88
C ASP A 177 6.10 -19.73 -5.55
N ALA A 178 6.36 -18.46 -5.24
CA ALA A 178 6.91 -18.07 -3.94
C ALA A 178 5.98 -18.48 -2.78
N ALA A 179 4.67 -18.24 -2.93
CA ALA A 179 3.66 -18.65 -1.96
C ALA A 179 3.57 -20.18 -1.81
N ILE A 180 3.55 -20.93 -2.92
CA ILE A 180 3.53 -22.41 -2.88
C ILE A 180 4.79 -22.97 -2.24
N ASN A 181 5.96 -22.39 -2.54
CA ASN A 181 7.22 -22.80 -1.91
C ASN A 181 7.20 -22.55 -0.41
N ALA A 182 6.59 -21.45 0.04
CA ALA A 182 6.39 -21.19 1.46
C ALA A 182 5.48 -22.24 2.12
N VAL A 183 4.42 -22.70 1.43
CA VAL A 183 3.53 -23.77 1.92
C VAL A 183 4.23 -25.13 1.99
N ARG A 184 5.05 -25.46 0.99
CA ARG A 184 5.78 -26.75 0.91
C ARG A 184 6.95 -26.87 1.88
N ARG A 185 7.40 -25.76 2.45
CA ARG A 185 8.54 -25.75 3.37
C ARG A 185 8.18 -26.50 4.64
N ARG A 186 8.95 -27.56 4.95
CA ARG A 186 8.83 -28.28 6.22
C ARG A 186 9.33 -27.41 7.37
N ASP A 187 8.41 -26.95 8.21
CA ASP A 187 8.67 -26.22 9.44
C ASP A 187 7.59 -26.63 10.46
N PRO A 188 7.93 -26.96 11.71
CA PRO A 188 6.94 -27.32 12.73
C PRO A 188 6.10 -26.12 13.21
N ARG A 189 6.55 -24.88 12.96
CA ARG A 189 5.79 -23.67 13.31
C ARG A 189 4.60 -23.50 12.35
N PRO A 190 3.45 -22.98 12.82
CA PRO A 190 2.43 -22.51 11.91
C PRO A 190 2.98 -21.33 11.08
N PHE A 191 2.42 -21.09 9.90
CA PHE A 191 2.84 -19.98 9.06
C PHE A 191 1.73 -18.93 8.87
N PHE A 192 2.17 -17.69 8.72
CA PHE A 192 1.40 -16.59 8.15
C PHE A 192 1.96 -16.29 6.76
N LEU A 193 1.15 -16.44 5.73
CA LEU A 193 1.48 -16.12 4.36
C LEU A 193 0.59 -14.97 3.88
N PHE A 194 1.21 -13.84 3.56
CA PHE A 194 0.55 -12.75 2.85
C PHE A 194 0.95 -12.81 1.38
N LEU A 195 0.04 -13.28 0.53
CA LEU A 195 0.19 -13.28 -0.92
C LEU A 195 -0.52 -12.06 -1.48
N SER A 196 0.24 -11.02 -1.81
CA SER A 196 -0.28 -9.76 -2.32
C SER A 196 0.06 -9.58 -3.79
N TYR A 197 -0.86 -9.98 -4.67
CA TYR A 197 -0.71 -9.76 -6.10
C TYR A 197 -0.67 -8.25 -6.46
N ASN A 198 -0.06 -7.94 -7.60
CA ASN A 198 -0.12 -6.62 -8.24
C ASN A 198 -1.23 -6.54 -9.30
N VAL A 199 -1.95 -7.62 -9.56
CA VAL A 199 -2.97 -7.66 -10.62
C VAL A 199 -4.38 -7.46 -10.06
N PRO A 200 -5.31 -6.84 -10.81
CA PRO A 200 -5.15 -6.32 -12.18
C PRO A 200 -4.66 -4.86 -12.32
N HIS A 201 -3.88 -4.31 -11.37
CA HIS A 201 -3.28 -2.98 -11.51
C HIS A 201 -2.54 -2.82 -12.85
N SER A 202 -2.51 -1.59 -13.36
CA SER A 202 -1.76 -1.23 -14.56
C SER A 202 -0.23 -1.41 -14.38
N PRO A 203 0.52 -1.63 -15.47
CA PRO A 203 0.07 -1.85 -16.85
C PRO A 203 -0.64 -3.20 -17.05
N HIS A 204 -1.62 -3.25 -17.96
CA HIS A 204 -2.46 -4.43 -18.18
C HIS A 204 -1.80 -5.46 -19.11
N TYR A 205 -0.58 -5.89 -18.77
CA TYR A 205 0.18 -6.86 -19.53
C TYR A 205 -0.14 -8.30 -19.11
N ILE A 206 -0.54 -9.11 -20.09
CA ILE A 206 -0.90 -10.53 -19.93
C ILE A 206 -0.79 -11.24 -21.28
N SER A 207 -0.59 -12.57 -21.28
CA SER A 207 -0.52 -13.36 -22.52
C SER A 207 -1.81 -13.31 -23.33
N ASP A 208 -1.69 -13.37 -24.65
CA ASP A 208 -2.81 -13.33 -25.60
C ASP A 208 -3.88 -14.37 -25.31
N GLU A 209 -3.52 -15.58 -24.85
CA GLU A 209 -4.47 -16.64 -24.48
C GLU A 209 -5.56 -16.12 -23.52
N TYR A 210 -5.16 -15.37 -22.48
CA TYR A 210 -6.10 -14.81 -21.51
C TYR A 210 -6.91 -13.66 -22.11
N VAL A 211 -6.32 -12.84 -22.98
CA VAL A 211 -7.01 -11.70 -23.62
C VAL A 211 -8.06 -12.20 -24.62
N GLN A 212 -7.70 -13.16 -25.48
CA GLN A 212 -8.55 -13.67 -26.56
C GLN A 212 -9.84 -14.31 -26.02
N ARG A 213 -9.79 -14.96 -24.85
CA ARG A 213 -10.98 -15.49 -24.17
C ARG A 213 -12.07 -14.44 -23.96
N TYR A 214 -11.66 -13.22 -23.60
CA TYR A 214 -12.59 -12.12 -23.28
C TYR A 214 -12.93 -11.27 -24.50
N LEU A 215 -12.00 -11.14 -25.46
CA LEU A 215 -12.33 -10.57 -26.78
C LEU A 215 -13.41 -11.40 -27.48
N ALA A 216 -13.33 -12.73 -27.40
CA ALA A 216 -14.34 -13.64 -27.96
C ALA A 216 -15.73 -13.49 -27.29
N LYS A 217 -15.79 -12.93 -26.07
CA LYS A 217 -17.02 -12.56 -25.36
C LYS A 217 -17.51 -11.15 -25.66
N GLY A 218 -16.83 -10.42 -26.55
CA GLY A 218 -17.19 -9.05 -26.94
C GLY A 218 -16.65 -7.95 -26.02
N LEU A 219 -15.72 -8.24 -25.12
CA LEU A 219 -15.13 -7.21 -24.27
C LEU A 219 -14.14 -6.34 -25.09
N PRO A 220 -14.10 -5.02 -24.89
CA PRO A 220 -13.04 -4.17 -25.46
C PRO A 220 -11.65 -4.59 -24.96
N LEU A 221 -10.61 -4.34 -25.76
CA LEU A 221 -9.24 -4.81 -25.50
C LEU A 221 -8.75 -4.56 -24.06
N THR A 222 -8.84 -3.33 -23.56
CA THR A 222 -8.39 -3.00 -22.21
C THR A 222 -9.16 -3.78 -21.14
N GLN A 223 -10.46 -3.99 -21.31
CA GLN A 223 -11.28 -4.76 -20.38
C GLN A 223 -10.95 -6.25 -20.46
N ALA A 224 -10.70 -6.76 -21.67
CA ALA A 224 -10.24 -8.13 -21.89
C ALA A 224 -8.86 -8.38 -21.25
N GLN A 225 -7.95 -7.40 -21.28
CA GLN A 225 -6.66 -7.48 -20.60
C GLN A 225 -6.83 -7.51 -19.07
N ILE A 226 -7.65 -6.62 -18.50
CA ILE A 226 -7.95 -6.60 -17.05
C ILE A 226 -8.56 -7.94 -16.61
N TYR A 227 -9.57 -8.46 -17.32
CA TYR A 227 -10.20 -9.74 -16.98
C TYR A 227 -9.26 -10.92 -17.22
N GLY A 228 -8.39 -10.83 -18.22
CA GLY A 228 -7.32 -11.79 -18.44
C GLY A 228 -6.36 -11.88 -17.24
N GLN A 229 -5.96 -10.73 -16.68
CA GLN A 229 -5.13 -10.67 -15.47
C GLN A 229 -5.83 -11.27 -14.24
N ILE A 230 -7.12 -10.95 -14.03
CA ILE A 230 -7.90 -11.54 -12.93
C ILE A 230 -8.03 -13.06 -13.09
N THR A 231 -8.25 -13.55 -14.31
CA THR A 231 -8.35 -15.00 -14.60
C THR A 231 -7.04 -15.73 -14.36
N HIS A 232 -5.92 -15.11 -14.74
CA HIS A 232 -4.59 -15.65 -14.44
C HIS A 232 -4.33 -15.67 -12.93
N CYS A 233 -4.74 -14.62 -12.21
CA CYS A 233 -4.71 -14.60 -10.74
C CYS A 233 -5.55 -15.72 -10.13
N ASP A 234 -6.76 -15.96 -10.63
CA ASP A 234 -7.64 -17.05 -10.20
C ASP A 234 -6.95 -18.42 -10.33
N ARG A 235 -6.29 -18.67 -11.48
CA ARG A 235 -5.46 -19.87 -11.67
C ARG A 235 -4.35 -19.95 -10.61
N GLY A 236 -3.67 -18.85 -10.31
CA GLY A 236 -2.66 -18.77 -9.24
C GLY A 236 -3.23 -19.16 -7.87
N VAL A 237 -4.41 -18.64 -7.52
CA VAL A 237 -5.15 -19.03 -6.31
C VAL A 237 -5.47 -20.53 -6.31
N GLY A 238 -5.98 -21.06 -7.42
CA GLY A 238 -6.24 -22.50 -7.57
C GLY A 238 -5.01 -23.37 -7.31
N ARG A 239 -3.84 -22.97 -7.83
CA ARG A 239 -2.56 -23.66 -7.60
C ARG A 239 -2.15 -23.63 -6.13
N LEU A 240 -2.33 -22.50 -5.44
CA LEU A 240 -2.04 -22.37 -4.01
C LEU A 240 -2.98 -23.25 -3.16
N LEU A 241 -4.28 -23.23 -3.45
CA LEU A 241 -5.26 -24.07 -2.75
C LEU A 241 -4.94 -25.56 -2.93
N ALA A 242 -4.59 -25.98 -4.16
CA ALA A 242 -4.16 -27.34 -4.44
C ALA A 242 -2.85 -27.73 -3.70
N ALA A 243 -1.94 -26.77 -3.49
CA ALA A 243 -0.74 -27.02 -2.69
C ALA A 243 -1.09 -27.25 -1.21
N LEU A 244 -2.00 -26.46 -0.63
CA LEU A 244 -2.49 -26.67 0.74
C LEU A 244 -3.15 -28.06 0.88
N ASP A 245 -3.92 -28.49 -0.11
CA ASP A 245 -4.55 -29.81 -0.13
C ASP A 245 -3.49 -30.93 -0.21
N LYS A 246 -2.52 -30.80 -1.12
CA LYS A 246 -1.45 -31.78 -1.32
C LYS A 246 -0.57 -31.95 -0.07
N GLU A 247 -0.25 -30.85 0.60
CA GLU A 247 0.54 -30.85 1.84
C GLU A 247 -0.31 -31.20 3.09
N LYS A 248 -1.60 -31.53 2.91
CA LYS A 248 -2.54 -31.88 3.99
C LYS A 248 -2.71 -30.77 5.04
N LEU A 249 -2.61 -29.52 4.60
CA LEU A 249 -2.72 -28.32 5.44
C LEU A 249 -4.12 -27.68 5.36
N ARG A 250 -4.96 -28.11 4.43
CA ARG A 250 -6.29 -27.53 4.15
C ARG A 250 -7.14 -27.29 5.40
N ASP A 251 -7.29 -28.29 6.26
CA ASP A 251 -8.23 -28.25 7.40
C ASP A 251 -7.68 -27.42 8.58
N ASN A 252 -6.37 -27.20 8.62
CA ASN A 252 -5.70 -26.36 9.62
C ASN A 252 -5.16 -25.04 9.03
N THR A 253 -5.77 -24.53 7.96
CA THR A 253 -5.39 -23.27 7.34
C THR A 253 -6.61 -22.38 7.13
N ILE A 254 -6.58 -21.20 7.73
CA ILE A 254 -7.52 -20.12 7.43
C ILE A 254 -7.05 -19.44 6.15
N VAL A 255 -7.91 -19.39 5.13
CA VAL A 255 -7.64 -18.65 3.89
C VAL A 255 -8.60 -17.48 3.79
N MET A 256 -8.07 -16.26 3.73
CA MET A 256 -8.82 -15.03 3.49
C MET A 256 -8.45 -14.45 2.12
N PHE A 257 -9.44 -14.00 1.35
CA PHE A 257 -9.26 -13.35 0.07
C PHE A 257 -9.92 -11.97 0.08
N LEU A 258 -9.22 -10.95 -0.42
CA LEU A 258 -9.76 -9.61 -0.58
C LEU A 258 -9.09 -8.81 -1.69
N SER A 259 -9.68 -7.66 -2.03
CA SER A 259 -9.03 -6.62 -2.84
C SER A 259 -8.65 -5.42 -1.96
N ASP A 260 -7.66 -4.64 -2.37
CA ASP A 260 -7.22 -3.47 -1.62
C ASP A 260 -8.06 -2.20 -1.86
N ASN A 261 -8.82 -2.12 -2.95
CA ASN A 261 -9.75 -1.03 -3.22
C ASN A 261 -10.75 -1.39 -4.33
N GLY A 262 -11.63 -0.44 -4.66
CA GLY A 262 -12.51 -0.53 -5.82
C GLY A 262 -11.79 -0.82 -7.14
N GLY A 263 -12.52 -1.42 -8.09
CA GLY A 263 -11.95 -1.96 -9.32
C GLY A 263 -11.56 -0.90 -10.34
N VAL A 264 -10.64 -1.24 -11.26
CA VAL A 264 -10.32 -0.41 -12.43
C VAL A 264 -11.11 -0.78 -13.69
N SER A 265 -11.70 -1.98 -13.74
CA SER A 265 -12.60 -2.35 -14.83
C SER A 265 -13.81 -1.42 -14.88
N THR A 266 -14.21 -1.07 -16.10
CA THR A 266 -15.42 -0.28 -16.37
C THR A 266 -16.47 -1.06 -17.16
N PHE A 267 -16.21 -2.33 -17.43
CA PHE A 267 -17.10 -3.16 -18.25
C PHE A 267 -18.36 -3.59 -17.50
N PHE A 268 -18.18 -3.95 -16.24
CA PHE A 268 -19.24 -4.32 -15.30
C PHE A 268 -18.91 -3.64 -13.98
N ASN A 269 -19.91 -3.14 -13.24
CA ASN A 269 -19.70 -2.51 -11.93
C ASN A 269 -20.69 -3.01 -10.85
N GLY A 270 -21.48 -4.04 -11.16
CA GLY A 270 -22.50 -4.57 -10.25
C GLY A 270 -23.55 -3.55 -9.80
N GLY A 271 -23.73 -2.45 -10.53
CA GLY A 271 -24.63 -1.35 -10.17
C GLY A 271 -24.09 -0.37 -9.12
N LEU A 272 -22.86 -0.54 -8.65
CA LEU A 272 -22.22 0.35 -7.69
C LEU A 272 -21.64 1.60 -8.37
N ARG A 273 -21.72 2.74 -7.68
CA ARG A 273 -21.16 4.01 -8.17
C ARG A 273 -19.71 4.17 -7.71
N GLY A 274 -18.90 4.79 -8.57
CA GLY A 274 -17.48 4.98 -8.30
C GLY A 274 -16.63 3.75 -8.59
N ARG A 275 -15.32 3.92 -8.40
CA ARG A 275 -14.26 2.95 -8.68
C ARG A 275 -13.04 3.30 -7.83
N LYS A 276 -11.87 2.71 -8.08
CA LYS A 276 -10.60 3.13 -7.44
C LYS A 276 -10.51 4.65 -7.26
N ALA A 277 -10.04 5.09 -6.09
CA ALA A 277 -9.90 6.47 -5.64
C ALA A 277 -11.22 7.24 -5.40
N SER A 278 -12.35 6.55 -5.31
CA SER A 278 -13.66 7.13 -5.02
C SER A 278 -14.15 6.81 -3.61
N ALA A 279 -14.85 7.75 -2.97
CA ALA A 279 -15.49 7.52 -1.66
C ALA A 279 -16.88 6.86 -1.76
N PHE A 280 -17.41 6.67 -2.98
CA PHE A 280 -18.64 5.92 -3.25
C PHE A 280 -18.44 4.41 -3.03
N GLU A 281 -19.53 3.62 -3.03
CA GLU A 281 -19.51 2.18 -2.74
C GLU A 281 -18.53 1.44 -3.65
N GLY A 282 -18.50 1.77 -4.93
CA GLY A 282 -17.62 1.11 -5.88
C GLY A 282 -16.14 1.43 -5.72
N GLY A 283 -15.77 2.42 -4.90
CA GLY A 283 -14.37 2.69 -4.54
C GLY A 283 -13.92 2.05 -3.23
N THR A 284 -14.86 1.75 -2.33
CA THR A 284 -14.56 1.30 -0.95
C THR A 284 -15.00 -0.13 -0.68
N ARG A 285 -16.10 -0.60 -1.28
CA ARG A 285 -16.60 -1.97 -1.12
C ARG A 285 -15.77 -2.93 -1.97
N VAL A 286 -15.26 -3.98 -1.35
CA VAL A 286 -14.33 -4.95 -1.96
C VAL A 286 -14.80 -6.38 -1.68
N PRO A 287 -14.43 -7.39 -2.48
CA PRO A 287 -14.74 -8.77 -2.13
C PRO A 287 -14.03 -9.14 -0.81
N PHE A 288 -14.68 -9.94 0.02
CA PHE A 288 -14.04 -10.57 1.17
C PHE A 288 -14.60 -11.97 1.41
N PHE A 289 -13.74 -12.98 1.24
CA PHE A 289 -14.08 -14.39 1.44
C PHE A 289 -13.14 -14.99 2.50
N ALA A 290 -13.67 -15.80 3.40
CA ALA A 290 -12.85 -16.52 4.39
C ALA A 290 -13.26 -17.99 4.48
N ARG A 291 -12.29 -18.90 4.36
CA ARG A 291 -12.49 -20.35 4.43
C ARG A 291 -11.68 -20.96 5.56
N TRP A 292 -12.36 -21.73 6.40
CA TRP A 292 -11.74 -22.63 7.37
C TRP A 292 -12.62 -23.89 7.49
N PRO A 293 -12.27 -25.00 6.81
CA PRO A 293 -13.12 -26.19 6.77
C PRO A 293 -13.47 -26.71 8.16
N GLY A 294 -14.75 -27.03 8.37
CA GLY A 294 -15.28 -27.50 9.66
C GLY A 294 -15.37 -26.44 10.77
N ARG A 295 -14.93 -25.19 10.51
CA ARG A 295 -14.96 -24.09 11.48
C ARG A 295 -15.79 -22.89 11.01
N PHE A 296 -15.81 -22.63 9.71
CA PHE A 296 -16.66 -21.62 9.08
C PHE A 296 -17.76 -22.30 8.26
N PRO A 297 -19.01 -21.81 8.30
CA PRO A 297 -20.12 -22.39 7.56
C PRO A 297 -19.96 -22.11 6.06
N ALA A 298 -19.76 -23.17 5.28
CA ALA A 298 -19.61 -23.08 3.84
C ALA A 298 -20.84 -22.47 3.17
N GLY A 299 -20.61 -21.55 2.24
CA GLY A 299 -21.63 -20.89 1.44
C GLY A 299 -22.40 -19.78 2.17
N ALA A 300 -22.08 -19.49 3.44
CA ALA A 300 -22.78 -18.45 4.17
C ALA A 300 -22.48 -17.07 3.60
N ARG A 301 -23.52 -16.24 3.44
CA ARG A 301 -23.40 -14.83 3.06
C ARG A 301 -23.66 -13.95 4.28
N VAL A 302 -22.68 -13.12 4.63
CA VAL A 302 -22.71 -12.25 5.80
C VAL A 302 -22.93 -10.80 5.34
N PRO A 303 -24.12 -10.21 5.57
CA PRO A 303 -24.42 -8.83 5.17
C PRO A 303 -23.93 -7.78 6.17
N ALA A 304 -23.42 -8.22 7.33
CA ALA A 304 -22.87 -7.35 8.35
C ALA A 304 -21.76 -6.47 7.75
N MET A 305 -21.78 -5.19 8.11
CA MET A 305 -20.80 -4.20 7.67
C MET A 305 -19.49 -4.42 8.43
N ALA A 306 -18.41 -4.69 7.70
CA ALA A 306 -17.07 -4.91 8.24
C ALA A 306 -16.02 -4.20 7.36
N CYS A 307 -14.79 -4.08 7.85
CA CYS A 307 -13.74 -3.36 7.14
C CYS A 307 -12.37 -4.02 7.27
N VAL A 308 -11.40 -3.56 6.46
CA VAL A 308 -10.05 -4.11 6.42
C VAL A 308 -9.31 -4.02 7.78
N GLN A 309 -9.63 -3.01 8.60
CA GLN A 309 -9.06 -2.85 9.94
C GLN A 309 -9.42 -4.02 10.86
N ASP A 310 -10.55 -4.68 10.62
CA ASP A 310 -11.03 -5.83 11.43
C ASP A 310 -10.14 -7.06 11.28
N ILE A 311 -9.31 -7.14 10.23
CA ILE A 311 -8.50 -8.32 9.93
C ILE A 311 -7.46 -8.58 11.04
N LEU A 312 -6.73 -7.55 11.48
CA LEU A 312 -5.72 -7.72 12.54
C LEU A 312 -6.31 -8.30 13.83
N PRO A 313 -7.32 -7.69 14.47
CA PRO A 313 -7.88 -8.24 15.70
C PRO A 313 -8.55 -9.60 15.47
N THR A 314 -9.15 -9.84 14.30
CA THR A 314 -9.71 -11.14 13.94
C THR A 314 -8.65 -12.24 13.86
N VAL A 315 -7.52 -11.98 13.20
CA VAL A 315 -6.42 -12.96 13.10
C VAL A 315 -5.80 -13.20 14.47
N CYS A 316 -5.66 -12.16 15.31
CA CYS A 316 -5.20 -12.31 16.68
C CYS A 316 -6.13 -13.25 17.48
N GLU A 317 -7.46 -13.03 17.43
CA GLU A 317 -8.42 -13.90 18.11
C GLU A 317 -8.37 -15.35 17.59
N LEU A 318 -8.34 -15.55 16.26
CA LEU A 318 -8.35 -16.88 15.65
C LEU A 318 -7.07 -17.68 15.92
N THR A 319 -5.93 -17.00 16.11
CA THR A 319 -4.62 -17.62 16.37
C THR A 319 -4.26 -17.68 17.85
N GLY A 320 -5.00 -16.95 18.71
CA GLY A 320 -4.67 -16.73 20.11
C GLY A 320 -3.48 -15.78 20.33
N ALA A 321 -3.05 -15.04 19.30
CA ALA A 321 -2.01 -14.02 19.45
C ALA A 321 -2.57 -12.80 20.22
N PRO A 322 -1.73 -12.09 21.00
CA PRO A 322 -2.17 -10.91 21.71
C PRO A 322 -2.42 -9.73 20.76
N LEU A 323 -3.37 -8.87 21.10
CA LEU A 323 -3.53 -7.57 20.44
C LEU A 323 -2.32 -6.65 20.76
N PRO A 324 -2.00 -5.69 19.88
CA PRO A 324 -0.93 -4.74 20.16
C PRO A 324 -1.25 -3.89 21.38
N HIS A 325 -0.25 -3.66 22.23
CA HIS A 325 -0.36 -2.83 23.42
C HIS A 325 -0.01 -1.37 23.14
N GLY A 326 -0.60 -0.44 23.90
CA GLY A 326 -0.25 0.99 23.85
C GLY A 326 -0.80 1.74 22.63
N VAL A 327 -1.64 1.11 21.81
CA VAL A 327 -2.31 1.72 20.66
C VAL A 327 -3.80 1.38 20.68
N SER A 328 -4.64 2.35 20.32
CA SER A 328 -6.07 2.09 20.05
C SER A 328 -6.23 1.41 18.70
N LEU A 329 -7.05 0.37 18.62
CA LEU A 329 -7.44 -0.21 17.32
C LEU A 329 -8.72 0.48 16.84
N ASP A 330 -8.82 0.67 15.52
CA ASP A 330 -10.07 1.11 14.89
C ASP A 330 -10.87 -0.10 14.37
N GLY A 331 -10.23 -1.27 14.22
CA GLY A 331 -10.88 -2.52 13.84
C GLY A 331 -11.36 -3.33 15.04
N GLU A 332 -12.39 -4.13 14.81
CA GLU A 332 -12.97 -5.07 15.77
C GLU A 332 -12.91 -6.51 15.22
N SER A 333 -12.82 -7.51 16.10
CA SER A 333 -12.78 -8.89 15.63
C SER A 333 -14.14 -9.33 15.03
N ILE A 334 -14.10 -9.77 13.78
CA ILE A 334 -15.23 -10.39 13.06
C ILE A 334 -15.17 -11.91 13.08
N ALA A 335 -14.30 -12.51 13.91
CA ALA A 335 -14.19 -13.97 14.05
C ALA A 335 -15.53 -14.62 14.44
N GLY A 336 -16.32 -13.96 15.29
CA GLY A 336 -17.66 -14.41 15.67
C GLY A 336 -18.62 -14.46 14.48
N LEU A 337 -18.56 -13.48 13.58
CA LEU A 337 -19.35 -13.45 12.34
C LEU A 337 -18.91 -14.56 11.39
N MET A 338 -17.61 -14.79 11.24
CA MET A 338 -17.06 -15.87 10.41
C MET A 338 -17.49 -17.26 10.92
N ARG A 339 -17.43 -17.50 12.23
CA ARG A 339 -17.82 -18.79 12.83
C ARG A 339 -19.32 -19.07 12.71
N ARG A 340 -20.16 -18.04 12.79
CA ARG A 340 -21.63 -18.19 12.74
C ARG A 340 -22.23 -18.07 11.34
N GLY A 341 -21.50 -17.46 10.40
CA GLY A 341 -22.00 -17.11 9.07
C GLY A 341 -23.11 -16.05 9.10
N ARG A 342 -23.24 -15.31 10.21
CA ARG A 342 -24.25 -14.26 10.45
C ARG A 342 -23.96 -13.47 11.73
N GLY A 343 -24.63 -12.33 11.87
CA GLY A 343 -24.65 -11.50 13.08
C GLY A 343 -24.73 -10.03 12.72
N ASP A 344 -24.63 -9.18 13.73
CA ASP A 344 -24.68 -7.73 13.58
C ASP A 344 -23.32 -7.16 13.16
N SER A 345 -23.35 -6.01 12.50
CA SER A 345 -22.14 -5.24 12.17
C SER A 345 -21.39 -4.88 13.45
N PRO A 346 -20.05 -5.08 13.54
CA PRO A 346 -19.26 -4.55 14.64
C PRO A 346 -19.29 -3.02 14.69
N HIS A 347 -19.45 -2.38 13.53
CA HIS A 347 -19.40 -0.92 13.41
C HIS A 347 -20.79 -0.32 13.20
N ASP A 348 -21.04 0.82 13.85
CA ASP A 348 -22.16 1.69 13.51
C ASP A 348 -21.86 2.52 12.25
N TYR A 349 -20.60 2.96 12.10
CA TYR A 349 -20.13 3.74 10.98
C TYR A 349 -18.76 3.30 10.50
N LEU A 350 -18.55 3.33 9.19
CA LEU A 350 -17.24 3.24 8.54
C LEU A 350 -16.87 4.57 7.91
N TYR A 351 -15.57 4.88 7.91
CA TYR A 351 -15.03 6.15 7.44
C TYR A 351 -14.05 5.88 6.29
N ALA A 352 -14.17 6.68 5.23
CA ALA A 352 -13.25 6.68 4.11
C ALA A 352 -12.92 8.11 3.73
N ILE A 353 -11.65 8.37 3.43
CA ILE A 353 -11.18 9.65 2.89
C ILE A 353 -10.05 9.37 1.92
N TRP A 354 -9.91 10.22 0.92
CA TRP A 354 -8.81 10.17 0.00
C TRP A 354 -8.41 11.58 -0.45
N ASP A 355 -7.15 11.89 -0.18
CA ASP A 355 -6.41 13.05 -0.66
C ASP A 355 -4.97 12.57 -0.95
N ARG A 356 -4.25 13.25 -1.83
CA ARG A 356 -2.82 12.96 -2.04
C ARG A 356 -1.92 13.70 -1.05
N PHE A 357 -2.48 14.61 -0.27
CA PHE A 357 -1.76 15.49 0.64
C PHE A 357 -2.47 15.50 1.99
N GLN A 358 -2.55 16.67 2.62
CA GLN A 358 -3.26 16.84 3.87
C GLN A 358 -4.76 16.59 3.67
N PRO A 359 -5.35 15.61 4.38
CA PRO A 359 -6.78 15.37 4.35
C PRO A 359 -7.54 16.58 4.87
N ARG A 360 -8.57 17.00 4.15
CA ARG A 360 -9.41 18.15 4.51
C ARG A 360 -10.86 17.88 4.17
N ILE A 361 -11.75 18.21 5.10
CA ILE A 361 -13.19 17.98 4.91
C ILE A 361 -13.80 18.79 3.75
N ASP A 362 -13.25 19.97 3.44
CA ASP A 362 -13.78 20.87 2.41
C ASP A 362 -13.34 20.49 0.99
N ARG A 363 -12.16 19.88 0.85
CA ARG A 363 -11.55 19.57 -0.44
C ARG A 363 -11.50 18.07 -0.77
N SER A 364 -11.16 17.24 0.21
CA SER A 364 -10.87 15.82 -0.05
C SER A 364 -12.14 15.05 -0.41
N GLN A 365 -11.97 13.92 -1.12
CA GLN A 365 -13.06 12.96 -1.29
C GLN A 365 -13.22 12.20 0.02
N TRP A 366 -14.42 12.16 0.58
CA TRP A 366 -14.67 11.40 1.80
C TRP A 366 -16.10 10.90 1.88
N SER A 367 -16.29 9.84 2.68
CA SER A 367 -17.59 9.33 3.04
C SER A 367 -17.62 8.80 4.46
N ILE A 368 -18.83 8.84 5.04
CA ILE A 368 -19.19 8.13 6.26
C ILE A 368 -20.37 7.22 5.93
N ARG A 369 -20.20 5.92 6.19
CA ARG A 369 -21.16 4.86 5.86
C ARG A 369 -21.74 4.31 7.14
N GLY A 370 -23.01 4.61 7.41
CA GLY A 370 -23.78 3.96 8.48
C GLY A 370 -24.34 2.60 8.02
N ARG A 371 -25.30 2.01 8.76
CA ARG A 371 -25.98 0.77 8.33
C ARG A 371 -26.92 0.96 7.13
N ARG A 372 -27.70 2.04 7.14
CA ARG A 372 -28.66 2.40 6.08
C ARG A 372 -28.17 3.57 5.23
N TYR A 373 -27.82 4.67 5.87
CA TYR A 373 -27.41 5.88 5.17
C TYR A 373 -25.92 5.93 4.89
N LYS A 374 -25.56 6.65 3.83
CA LYS A 374 -24.18 7.02 3.52
C LYS A 374 -24.12 8.46 3.06
N LEU A 375 -23.20 9.22 3.64
CA LEU A 375 -22.91 10.58 3.23
C LEU A 375 -21.59 10.58 2.47
N VAL A 376 -21.59 11.09 1.24
CA VAL A 376 -20.40 11.29 0.42
C VAL A 376 -20.27 12.78 0.15
N ARG A 377 -19.35 13.45 0.84
CA ARG A 377 -19.30 14.92 0.92
C ARG A 377 -20.64 15.52 1.35
N GLU A 378 -21.32 16.25 0.46
CA GLU A 378 -22.63 16.86 0.74
C GLU A 378 -23.81 15.97 0.30
N GLN A 379 -23.55 14.82 -0.34
CA GLN A 379 -24.59 13.97 -0.93
C GLN A 379 -24.98 12.83 0.01
N LEU A 380 -26.25 12.73 0.37
CA LEU A 380 -26.75 11.69 1.26
C LEU A 380 -27.53 10.63 0.46
N PHE A 381 -27.24 9.35 0.69
CA PHE A 381 -27.91 8.23 0.03
C PHE A 381 -28.52 7.28 1.05
N ASP A 382 -29.70 6.74 0.72
CA ASP A 382 -30.36 5.67 1.47
C ASP A 382 -30.08 4.32 0.79
N LEU A 383 -29.14 3.55 1.33
CA LEU A 383 -28.62 2.34 0.66
C LEU A 383 -29.57 1.14 0.72
N ASP A 384 -30.62 1.20 1.53
CA ASP A 384 -31.66 0.15 1.54
C ASP A 384 -32.50 0.22 0.25
N THR A 385 -32.73 1.43 -0.26
CA THR A 385 -33.52 1.67 -1.48
C THR A 385 -32.67 2.03 -2.70
N ASP A 386 -31.48 2.56 -2.49
CA ASP A 386 -30.56 3.03 -3.52
C ASP A 386 -29.11 2.58 -3.24
N PRO A 387 -28.81 1.27 -3.32
CA PRO A 387 -27.46 0.75 -3.12
C PRO A 387 -26.46 1.25 -4.18
N GLY A 388 -26.94 1.86 -5.27
CA GLY A 388 -26.13 2.42 -6.34
C GLY A 388 -25.79 3.91 -6.17
N GLU A 389 -26.19 4.54 -5.06
CA GLU A 389 -25.89 5.95 -4.75
C GLU A 389 -26.26 6.92 -5.90
N ARG A 390 -27.46 6.77 -6.46
CA ARG A 390 -27.97 7.52 -7.61
C ARG A 390 -28.79 8.76 -7.21
N VAL A 391 -29.53 8.69 -6.10
CA VAL A 391 -30.48 9.72 -5.69
C VAL A 391 -30.00 10.38 -4.40
N ASP A 392 -29.59 11.63 -4.53
CA ASP A 392 -29.19 12.45 -3.38
C ASP A 392 -30.44 12.94 -2.62
N ILE A 393 -30.54 12.55 -1.35
CA ILE A 393 -31.64 12.87 -0.45
C ILE A 393 -31.23 13.87 0.64
N ALA A 394 -30.07 14.54 0.54
CA ALA A 394 -29.59 15.46 1.57
C ALA A 394 -30.57 16.61 1.83
N ALA A 395 -31.23 17.12 0.79
CA ALA A 395 -32.27 18.16 0.91
C ALA A 395 -33.55 17.66 1.59
N VAL A 396 -33.84 16.34 1.49
CA VAL A 396 -35.02 15.70 2.10
C VAL A 396 -34.74 15.30 3.55
N ARG A 397 -33.51 14.88 3.86
CA ARG A 397 -33.04 14.47 5.19
C ARG A 397 -31.84 15.29 5.68
N PRO A 398 -31.98 16.62 5.81
CA PRO A 398 -30.88 17.49 6.21
C PRO A 398 -30.44 17.27 7.67
N ASP A 399 -31.31 16.70 8.50
CA ASP A 399 -31.02 16.24 9.86
C ASP A 399 -29.92 15.17 9.85
N ILE A 400 -30.10 14.11 9.07
CA ILE A 400 -29.14 13.00 8.95
C ILE A 400 -27.85 13.48 8.29
N ALA A 401 -27.95 14.25 7.20
CA ALA A 401 -26.76 14.73 6.50
C ALA A 401 -25.87 15.57 7.42
N ARG A 402 -26.47 16.46 8.24
CA ARG A 402 -25.73 17.27 9.21
C ARG A 402 -25.08 16.41 10.29
N GLU A 403 -25.82 15.49 10.91
CA GLU A 403 -25.29 14.60 11.95
C GLU A 403 -24.09 13.78 11.44
N MET A 404 -24.24 13.17 10.26
CA MET A 404 -23.18 12.36 9.66
C MET A 404 -21.94 13.21 9.31
N ARG A 405 -22.14 14.44 8.83
CA ARG A 405 -21.03 15.38 8.58
C ARG A 405 -20.30 15.76 9.86
N GLU A 406 -21.03 16.11 10.92
CA GLU A 406 -20.45 16.46 12.23
C GLU A 406 -19.65 15.30 12.82
N ARG A 407 -20.19 14.07 12.72
CA ARG A 407 -19.50 12.85 13.13
C ARG A 407 -18.25 12.58 12.30
N PHE A 408 -18.29 12.80 10.99
CA PHE A 408 -17.11 12.68 10.13
C PHE A 408 -16.05 13.73 10.49
N ALA A 409 -16.44 14.98 10.72
CA ALA A 409 -15.53 16.05 11.10
C ALA A 409 -14.82 15.77 12.43
N ALA A 410 -15.57 15.32 13.44
CA ALA A 410 -15.02 14.94 14.74
C ALA A 410 -14.04 13.77 14.63
N TRP A 411 -14.39 12.74 13.87
CA TRP A 411 -13.50 11.62 13.59
C TRP A 411 -12.23 12.06 12.83
N LEU A 412 -12.36 12.93 11.83
CA LEU A 412 -11.23 13.41 11.04
C LEU A 412 -10.23 14.18 11.92
N GLU A 413 -10.72 15.08 12.78
CA GLU A 413 -9.90 15.79 13.76
C GLU A 413 -9.16 14.81 14.68
N GLU A 414 -9.87 13.80 15.20
CA GLU A 414 -9.28 12.79 16.08
C GLU A 414 -8.15 11.98 15.40
N VAL A 415 -8.38 11.48 14.18
CA VAL A 415 -7.39 10.64 13.49
C VAL A 415 -6.22 11.43 12.91
N THR A 416 -6.38 12.75 12.73
CA THR A 416 -5.34 13.64 12.18
C THR A 416 -4.62 14.47 13.25
N SER A 417 -5.13 14.50 14.48
CA SER A 417 -4.50 15.21 15.58
C SER A 417 -3.05 14.74 15.80
N GLY A 418 -2.12 15.70 15.82
CA GLY A 418 -0.69 15.45 15.98
C GLY A 418 -0.02 14.74 14.80
N GLN A 419 -0.73 14.48 13.69
CA GLN A 419 -0.15 13.87 12.50
C GLN A 419 0.56 14.90 11.63
N THR A 420 1.71 14.51 11.09
CA THR A 420 2.39 15.24 10.01
C THR A 420 2.19 14.50 8.69
N PHE A 421 1.85 15.25 7.64
CA PHE A 421 1.64 14.77 6.27
C PHE A 421 2.85 15.08 5.40
N GLU A 422 4.02 14.66 5.87
CA GLU A 422 5.30 14.78 5.18
C GLU A 422 5.97 13.40 5.10
N PRO A 423 6.77 13.13 4.06
CA PRO A 423 7.54 11.90 4.03
C PRO A 423 8.51 11.87 5.22
N PRO A 424 8.76 10.68 5.82
CA PRO A 424 9.79 10.56 6.84
C PRO A 424 11.17 10.88 6.24
N PRO A 425 12.18 11.22 7.05
CA PRO A 425 13.54 11.31 6.54
C PRO A 425 14.03 9.95 6.00
N ILE A 426 14.85 9.99 4.95
CA ILE A 426 15.45 8.80 4.34
C ILE A 426 16.54 8.26 5.27
N PRO A 427 16.45 6.99 5.74
CA PRO A 427 17.45 6.42 6.62
C PRO A 427 18.73 6.10 5.86
N VAL A 428 19.86 6.63 6.32
CA VAL A 428 21.18 6.45 5.68
C VAL A 428 22.13 5.74 6.64
N GLY A 429 22.84 4.73 6.14
CA GLY A 429 23.80 3.97 6.95
C GLY A 429 23.16 2.93 7.87
N HIS A 430 21.98 2.42 7.49
CA HIS A 430 21.33 1.27 8.13
C HIS A 430 22.09 -0.03 7.77
N PRO A 431 22.28 -0.98 8.70
CA PRO A 431 23.03 -2.21 8.43
C PRO A 431 22.44 -3.09 7.32
N ASP A 432 21.11 -3.10 7.18
CA ASP A 432 20.41 -3.89 6.15
C ASP A 432 20.34 -3.20 4.77
N GLU A 433 20.81 -1.94 4.67
CA GLU A 433 20.75 -1.17 3.42
C GLU A 433 21.99 -0.28 3.25
N ASN A 434 22.94 -0.80 2.48
CA ASN A 434 24.12 -0.07 2.04
C ASN A 434 24.56 -0.60 0.66
N PRO A 435 24.57 0.22 -0.41
CA PRO A 435 24.22 1.64 -0.45
C PRO A 435 22.72 1.89 -0.27
N VAL A 436 22.36 3.09 0.19
CA VAL A 436 20.99 3.59 0.15
C VAL A 436 20.76 4.42 -1.11
N GLU A 437 19.61 4.22 -1.75
CA GLU A 437 19.18 4.97 -2.93
C GLU A 437 18.32 6.18 -2.54
N ILE A 438 18.77 7.38 -2.87
CA ILE A 438 18.00 8.61 -2.70
C ILE A 438 17.17 8.82 -3.96
N GLN A 439 15.85 8.65 -3.82
CA GLN A 439 14.92 8.70 -4.96
C GLN A 439 14.54 10.14 -5.28
N ALA A 440 14.50 10.48 -6.58
CA ALA A 440 14.04 11.77 -7.09
C ALA A 440 12.65 12.16 -6.57
N SER A 441 11.76 11.18 -6.44
CA SER A 441 10.37 11.36 -6.00
C SER A 441 10.21 11.83 -4.54
N TRP A 442 11.27 11.78 -3.73
CA TRP A 442 11.29 12.27 -2.34
C TRP A 442 11.89 13.68 -2.20
N ALA A 443 12.29 14.29 -3.31
CA ALA A 443 12.93 15.60 -3.30
C ALA A 443 11.93 16.74 -3.01
N ARG A 444 12.42 17.77 -2.32
CA ARG A 444 11.83 19.11 -2.35
C ARG A 444 12.65 19.98 -3.28
N ILE A 445 12.00 20.54 -4.30
CA ILE A 445 12.64 21.34 -5.34
C ILE A 445 12.41 22.83 -5.04
N HIS A 446 13.45 23.66 -5.19
CA HIS A 446 13.39 25.13 -5.06
C HIS A 446 14.06 25.81 -6.26
N GLY A 447 13.52 26.93 -6.74
CA GLY A 447 14.04 27.69 -7.89
C GLY A 447 13.10 28.81 -8.36
N SER A 448 13.59 29.73 -9.21
CA SER A 448 12.83 30.93 -9.63
C SER A 448 11.68 30.66 -10.61
N HIS A 449 11.54 29.42 -11.10
CA HIS A 449 10.54 29.06 -12.11
C HIS A 449 9.77 27.75 -11.84
N VAL A 450 10.02 27.03 -10.74
CA VAL A 450 9.56 25.63 -10.47
C VAL A 450 8.14 25.31 -10.97
N THR A 451 7.98 24.27 -11.80
CA THR A 451 6.67 23.74 -12.22
C THR A 451 6.57 22.23 -11.97
N TRP A 452 5.59 21.77 -11.19
CA TRP A 452 5.52 20.34 -10.88
C TRP A 452 4.59 19.61 -11.85
N ALA A 453 5.14 18.90 -12.84
CA ALA A 453 4.34 18.12 -13.76
C ALA A 453 3.92 16.76 -13.14
N SER A 454 2.70 16.65 -12.60
CA SER A 454 1.66 15.77 -13.17
C SER A 454 0.48 15.43 -12.24
N ALA A 455 -0.69 15.49 -12.88
CA ALA A 455 -1.99 14.87 -12.60
C ALA A 455 -2.83 15.44 -11.43
N SER A 456 -3.82 16.26 -11.81
CA SER A 456 -4.98 16.82 -11.07
C SER A 456 -4.70 17.96 -10.07
N VAL A 457 -4.96 19.19 -10.51
CA VAL A 457 -4.89 20.46 -9.73
C VAL A 457 -6.30 20.92 -9.34
N ASP A 458 -6.44 21.48 -8.12
CA ASP A 458 -7.57 22.27 -7.62
C ASP A 458 -6.99 23.58 -7.00
N PRO A 459 -7.54 24.79 -7.24
CA PRO A 459 -6.81 26.06 -7.35
C PRO A 459 -6.61 26.88 -6.06
N GLY A 460 -6.67 26.29 -4.86
CA GLY A 460 -6.45 26.99 -3.59
C GLY A 460 -5.04 26.77 -3.00
N LYS A 461 -4.09 27.64 -3.36
CA LYS A 461 -2.65 27.57 -3.03
C LYS A 461 -2.30 27.65 -1.53
N GLU A 462 -1.45 26.73 -1.11
CA GLU A 462 -0.30 26.89 -0.17
C GLU A 462 0.80 25.96 -0.70
N GLU A 463 2.09 26.22 -0.41
CA GLU A 463 3.25 25.47 -0.94
C GLU A 463 3.06 23.94 -0.82
N ARG A 464 2.69 23.32 -1.94
CA ARG A 464 2.41 21.89 -2.07
C ARG A 464 3.31 21.31 -3.15
N LEU A 465 3.82 20.11 -2.90
CA LEU A 465 4.34 19.20 -3.93
C LEU A 465 3.28 19.06 -5.04
N GLY A 466 3.43 19.70 -6.21
CA GLY A 466 2.56 19.39 -7.35
C GLY A 466 1.63 20.46 -7.94
N ASP A 467 2.08 21.68 -8.22
CA ASP A 467 1.36 22.59 -9.15
C ASP A 467 2.26 23.03 -10.35
N PRO A 468 1.87 22.82 -11.62
CA PRO A 468 2.56 23.34 -12.80
C PRO A 468 1.79 24.49 -13.49
N ALA A 469 2.45 25.63 -13.67
CA ALA A 469 2.08 26.64 -14.67
C ALA A 469 3.27 26.89 -15.60
N ALA A 470 3.08 26.66 -16.91
CA ALA A 470 4.11 26.57 -17.95
C ALA A 470 5.21 27.67 -17.94
N GLY A 471 6.47 27.22 -17.98
CA GLY A 471 7.66 28.03 -18.29
C GLY A 471 8.92 27.46 -17.66
N SER A 472 9.90 27.05 -18.48
CA SER A 472 11.26 26.54 -18.18
C SER A 472 11.74 26.62 -16.71
N ALA A 473 11.76 25.49 -16.01
CA ALA A 473 11.98 25.41 -14.57
C ALA A 473 12.52 24.05 -14.09
N VAL A 474 13.08 23.99 -12.88
CA VAL A 474 13.41 22.70 -12.25
C VAL A 474 12.14 21.93 -11.96
N ASN A 475 12.03 20.72 -12.52
CA ASN A 475 10.82 19.94 -12.48
C ASN A 475 11.14 18.49 -12.09
N TYR A 476 10.22 17.88 -11.34
CA TYR A 476 10.16 16.43 -11.22
C TYR A 476 9.29 15.86 -12.34
N THR A 477 9.80 14.84 -13.03
CA THR A 477 9.11 14.12 -14.09
C THR A 477 8.91 12.66 -13.68
N PHE A 478 7.66 12.19 -13.68
CA PHE A 478 7.32 10.78 -13.44
C PHE A 478 7.14 10.05 -14.78
N ALA A 479 7.98 9.05 -15.04
CA ALA A 479 7.91 8.19 -16.24
C ALA A 479 7.91 6.69 -15.90
N GLY A 480 7.54 6.36 -14.66
CA GLY A 480 7.74 5.05 -14.04
C GLY A 480 8.81 5.17 -12.94
N TYR A 481 8.70 4.38 -11.88
CA TYR A 481 9.59 4.44 -10.73
C TYR A 481 11.05 4.42 -11.13
N ASP A 482 11.48 3.54 -12.05
CA ASP A 482 12.88 3.45 -12.49
C ASP A 482 13.33 4.64 -13.37
N TRP A 483 12.38 5.40 -13.91
CA TRP A 483 12.59 6.50 -14.86
C TRP A 483 12.25 7.89 -14.31
N ASP A 484 11.98 7.98 -13.02
CA ASP A 484 11.73 9.26 -12.34
C ASP A 484 12.97 10.15 -12.37
N THR A 485 12.77 11.41 -12.74
CA THR A 485 13.87 12.37 -12.89
C THR A 485 13.56 13.73 -12.27
N ILE A 486 14.63 14.49 -12.02
CA ILE A 486 14.58 15.93 -11.79
C ILE A 486 15.42 16.60 -12.88
N ASP A 487 14.80 17.47 -13.67
CA ASP A 487 15.38 18.12 -14.85
C ASP A 487 15.14 19.64 -14.83
N GLY A 488 15.56 20.36 -15.87
CA GLY A 488 15.23 21.77 -16.06
C GLY A 488 16.07 22.79 -15.28
N TRP A 489 17.16 22.35 -14.64
CA TRP A 489 18.08 23.19 -13.88
C TRP A 489 18.97 24.04 -14.79
N LYS A 490 18.96 25.36 -14.62
CA LYS A 490 19.71 26.34 -15.42
C LYS A 490 20.47 27.36 -14.59
N ASN A 491 19.95 27.74 -13.41
CA ASN A 491 20.42 28.92 -12.69
C ASN A 491 21.02 28.58 -11.33
N PRO A 492 22.08 29.29 -10.89
CA PRO A 492 22.51 29.25 -9.50
C PRO A 492 21.36 29.58 -8.54
N GLY A 493 21.23 28.80 -7.46
CA GLY A 493 20.13 28.92 -6.48
C GLY A 493 18.99 27.94 -6.69
N GLU A 494 18.96 27.23 -7.82
CA GLU A 494 18.06 26.11 -8.03
C GLU A 494 18.58 24.86 -7.31
N THR A 495 17.73 24.21 -6.51
CA THR A 495 18.10 23.10 -5.64
C THR A 495 17.05 21.98 -5.60
N ALA A 496 17.51 20.76 -5.36
CA ALA A 496 16.67 19.69 -4.80
C ALA A 496 17.24 19.27 -3.45
N THR A 497 16.37 19.08 -2.49
CA THR A 497 16.74 18.70 -1.13
C THR A 497 16.00 17.45 -0.67
N TRP A 498 16.68 16.63 0.12
CA TRP A 498 16.12 15.44 0.76
C TRP A 498 16.42 15.49 2.26
N LYS A 499 15.41 15.15 3.07
CA LYS A 499 15.60 14.93 4.51
C LYS A 499 16.24 13.56 4.70
N LEU A 500 17.34 13.52 5.44
CA LEU A 500 18.04 12.30 5.83
C LEU A 500 17.91 12.08 7.34
N ASP A 501 17.81 10.81 7.74
CA ASP A 501 18.10 10.34 9.09
C ASP A 501 19.36 9.48 9.03
N VAL A 502 20.48 9.99 9.50
CA VAL A 502 21.78 9.30 9.44
C VAL A 502 21.90 8.38 10.64
N TRP A 503 21.73 7.08 10.42
CA TRP A 503 21.73 6.06 11.47
C TRP A 503 23.13 5.80 12.03
N SER A 504 24.14 5.88 11.16
CA SER A 504 25.53 5.73 11.58
C SER A 504 26.42 6.81 10.97
N ALA A 505 27.15 7.52 11.82
CA ALA A 505 28.11 8.51 11.35
C ALA A 505 29.22 7.84 10.53
N GLY A 506 29.79 8.58 9.58
CA GLY A 506 30.88 8.07 8.76
C GLY A 506 31.13 8.87 7.48
N VAL A 507 31.99 8.32 6.63
CA VAL A 507 32.23 8.81 5.27
C VAL A 507 31.38 7.99 4.31
N TYR A 508 30.65 8.68 3.44
CA TYR A 508 29.74 8.12 2.47
C TYR A 508 30.21 8.47 1.07
N ASP A 509 30.52 7.46 0.25
CA ASP A 509 30.76 7.65 -1.16
C ASP A 509 29.45 8.02 -1.86
N VAL A 510 29.48 9.08 -2.66
CA VAL A 510 28.34 9.61 -3.41
C VAL A 510 28.48 9.19 -4.86
N THR A 511 27.44 8.53 -5.36
CA THR A 511 27.32 8.18 -6.78
C THR A 511 26.02 8.76 -7.33
N VAL A 512 26.04 9.27 -8.56
CA VAL A 512 24.89 9.93 -9.19
C VAL A 512 24.62 9.25 -10.53
N SER A 513 23.35 8.96 -10.81
CA SER A 513 22.86 8.55 -12.13
C SER A 513 22.08 9.71 -12.74
N TYR A 514 22.48 10.12 -13.93
CA TYR A 514 21.82 11.20 -14.66
C TYR A 514 22.00 11.01 -16.18
N GLY A 515 21.16 11.68 -16.96
CA GLY A 515 21.31 11.85 -18.41
C GLY A 515 21.68 13.29 -18.76
N CYS A 516 22.46 13.50 -19.81
CA CYS A 516 22.87 14.84 -20.27
C CYS A 516 23.21 14.80 -21.76
N ASP A 517 22.60 15.69 -22.55
CA ASP A 517 22.90 15.77 -23.98
C ASP A 517 24.33 16.32 -24.20
N PRO A 518 25.09 15.80 -25.19
CA PRO A 518 26.45 16.25 -25.48
C PRO A 518 26.62 17.76 -25.64
N GLU A 519 25.62 18.45 -26.20
CA GLU A 519 25.64 19.89 -26.44
C GLU A 519 25.44 20.73 -25.16
N THR A 520 24.95 20.11 -24.08
CA THR A 520 24.61 20.76 -22.81
C THR A 520 25.56 20.40 -21.65
N ALA A 521 26.50 19.49 -21.89
CA ALA A 521 27.47 19.05 -20.89
C ALA A 521 28.50 20.13 -20.51
N GLY A 522 29.20 19.91 -19.39
CA GLY A 522 30.24 20.80 -18.86
C GLY A 522 29.78 21.74 -17.74
N GLY A 523 28.50 21.68 -17.35
CA GLY A 523 27.99 22.36 -16.15
C GLY A 523 28.55 21.74 -14.87
N MET A 524 28.69 22.54 -13.81
CA MET A 524 29.14 22.07 -12.51
C MET A 524 27.95 21.94 -11.56
N PHE A 525 27.90 20.86 -10.79
CA PHE A 525 26.91 20.66 -9.73
C PHE A 525 27.60 20.42 -8.39
N ARG A 526 26.92 20.81 -7.32
CA ARG A 526 27.33 20.59 -5.93
C ARG A 526 26.36 19.65 -5.26
N ILE A 527 26.89 18.67 -4.53
CA ILE A 527 26.14 17.87 -3.57
C ILE A 527 26.65 18.22 -2.18
N SER A 528 25.76 18.66 -1.29
CA SER A 528 26.13 19.03 0.08
C SER A 528 25.25 18.37 1.12
N ALA A 529 25.85 18.08 2.28
CA ALA A 529 25.14 17.63 3.47
C ALA A 529 26.01 17.89 4.72
N SER A 530 25.37 18.23 5.84
CA SER A 530 26.06 18.41 7.14
C SER A 530 27.28 19.37 7.07
N GLY A 531 27.18 20.47 6.33
CA GLY A 531 28.25 21.47 6.19
C GLY A 531 29.46 21.04 5.35
N ASN A 532 29.39 19.87 4.69
CA ASN A 532 30.39 19.42 3.73
C ASN A 532 29.77 19.38 2.32
N ALA A 533 30.60 19.56 1.29
CA ALA A 533 30.14 19.54 -0.09
C ALA A 533 31.16 18.85 -1.01
N VAL A 534 30.67 18.27 -2.09
CA VAL A 534 31.45 17.79 -3.22
C VAL A 534 30.94 18.46 -4.48
N GLU A 535 31.85 18.82 -5.37
CA GLU A 535 31.50 19.37 -6.68
C GLU A 535 31.98 18.43 -7.77
N ALA A 536 31.17 18.29 -8.81
CA ALA A 536 31.50 17.45 -9.96
C ALA A 536 30.99 18.10 -11.24
N GLU A 537 31.68 17.80 -12.33
CA GLU A 537 31.31 18.22 -13.68
C GLU A 537 30.28 17.25 -14.26
N VAL A 538 29.22 17.80 -14.85
CA VAL A 538 28.28 17.03 -15.67
C VAL A 538 28.93 16.69 -16.99
N ARG A 539 29.22 15.40 -17.15
CA ARG A 539 29.72 14.84 -18.41
C ARG A 539 28.56 14.31 -19.25
N ALA A 540 28.67 14.48 -20.56
CA ALA A 540 27.69 13.99 -21.54
C ALA A 540 27.43 12.48 -21.40
N THR A 541 26.17 12.10 -21.61
CA THR A 541 25.74 10.72 -21.88
C THR A 541 25.28 10.62 -23.35
N PRO A 542 24.89 9.44 -23.88
CA PRO A 542 24.41 9.34 -25.25
C PRO A 542 23.19 10.23 -25.56
N SER A 543 22.35 10.50 -24.57
CA SER A 543 21.27 11.51 -24.60
C SER A 543 20.74 11.73 -23.18
N ARG A 544 19.91 12.77 -22.99
CA ARG A 544 19.20 13.03 -21.73
C ARG A 544 18.35 11.86 -21.19
N ASN A 545 17.96 10.91 -22.04
CA ASN A 545 17.15 9.74 -21.67
C ASN A 545 17.97 8.46 -21.47
N VAL A 546 19.30 8.53 -21.60
CA VAL A 546 20.21 7.42 -21.32
C VAL A 546 21.01 7.80 -20.09
N PHE A 547 20.70 7.13 -18.98
CA PHE A 547 21.32 7.41 -17.68
C PHE A 547 22.62 6.64 -17.51
N GLU A 548 23.65 7.36 -17.07
CA GLU A 548 24.93 6.76 -16.68
C GLU A 548 25.24 7.07 -15.22
N THR A 549 25.71 6.05 -14.51
CA THR A 549 26.05 6.14 -13.08
C THR A 549 27.53 6.50 -12.90
N ARG A 550 27.81 7.58 -12.17
CA ARG A 550 29.16 8.15 -12.02
C ARG A 550 29.45 8.52 -10.56
N PRO A 551 30.69 8.33 -10.07
CA PRO A 551 31.09 8.80 -8.74
C PRO A 551 31.15 10.34 -8.74
N ALA A 552 30.65 10.95 -7.67
CA ALA A 552 30.66 12.42 -7.47
C ALA A 552 31.58 12.87 -6.32
N GLY A 553 32.00 11.96 -5.43
CA GLY A 553 32.90 12.27 -4.32
C GLY A 553 32.51 11.52 -3.06
N ALA A 554 32.83 12.08 -1.89
CA ALA A 554 32.41 11.55 -0.60
C ALA A 554 32.00 12.65 0.38
N LEU A 555 30.96 12.37 1.17
CA LEU A 555 30.43 13.26 2.20
C LEU A 555 30.70 12.65 3.59
N ARG A 556 31.07 13.50 4.56
CA ARG A 556 31.12 13.10 5.97
C ARG A 556 29.79 13.45 6.62
N LEU A 557 29.06 12.43 7.07
CA LEU A 557 27.76 12.60 7.71
C LEU A 557 27.86 12.34 9.21
N ALA A 558 27.34 13.26 10.01
CA ALA A 558 27.13 13.06 11.45
C ALA A 558 25.84 12.24 11.68
N LYS A 559 25.76 11.54 12.81
CA LYS A 559 24.57 10.78 13.20
C LYS A 559 23.40 11.76 13.48
N GLY A 560 22.20 11.41 13.03
CA GLY A 560 20.98 12.19 13.24
C GLY A 560 20.46 12.88 11.96
N ALA A 561 19.62 13.89 12.14
CA ALA A 561 18.99 14.58 11.02
C ALA A 561 20.02 15.34 10.16
N ALA A 562 19.89 15.22 8.84
CA ALA A 562 20.65 15.99 7.87
C ALA A 562 19.79 16.34 6.66
N THR A 563 20.22 17.33 5.89
CA THR A 563 19.65 17.64 4.56
C THR A 563 20.70 17.35 3.52
N LEU A 564 20.36 16.51 2.54
CA LEU A 564 21.12 16.37 1.30
C LEU A 564 20.61 17.42 0.33
N GLU A 565 21.48 18.20 -0.28
CA GLU A 565 21.13 19.20 -1.28
C GLU A 565 21.95 18.94 -2.55
N VAL A 566 21.29 18.97 -3.70
CA VAL A 566 21.93 19.09 -5.02
C VAL A 566 21.62 20.47 -5.59
N SER A 567 22.65 21.18 -6.04
CA SER A 567 22.54 22.55 -6.57
C SER A 567 23.49 22.84 -7.74
N VAL A 568 23.16 23.85 -8.54
CA VAL A 568 23.96 24.32 -9.69
C VAL A 568 25.11 25.22 -9.20
N VAL A 569 26.35 24.96 -9.64
CA VAL A 569 27.53 25.78 -9.32
C VAL A 569 27.87 26.68 -10.51
N GLY A 570 27.26 27.86 -10.53
CA GLY A 570 27.54 28.91 -11.52
C GLY A 570 26.84 28.73 -12.88
N PRO A 571 26.80 29.78 -13.73
CA PRO A 571 26.22 29.68 -15.06
C PRO A 571 27.13 28.81 -15.94
N GLY A 572 26.75 27.55 -16.15
CA GLY A 572 27.48 26.63 -17.02
C GLY A 572 27.43 27.08 -18.49
N ARG A 573 28.44 26.66 -19.28
CA ARG A 573 28.26 26.53 -20.73
C ARG A 573 27.22 25.43 -20.95
N GLY A 574 26.11 25.73 -21.62
CA GLY A 574 24.99 24.80 -21.81
C GLY A 574 23.74 25.26 -21.05
N GLN A 575 22.58 25.20 -21.71
CA GLN A 575 21.34 25.82 -21.21
C GLN A 575 20.65 25.04 -20.08
N GLU A 576 21.11 23.83 -19.73
CA GLU A 576 20.48 22.91 -18.76
C GLU A 576 21.56 21.99 -18.14
N LEU A 577 21.50 21.74 -16.82
CA LEU A 577 22.53 20.99 -16.07
C LEU A 577 22.53 19.49 -16.39
N MET A 578 21.49 18.77 -15.96
CA MET A 578 21.35 17.32 -16.12
C MET A 578 19.89 16.90 -15.92
N THR A 579 19.55 15.71 -16.42
CA THR A 579 18.36 14.96 -16.04
C THR A 579 18.74 14.00 -14.91
N LEU A 580 18.64 14.46 -13.66
CA LEU A 580 19.01 13.70 -12.46
C LEU A 580 18.02 12.56 -12.23
N ASN A 581 18.48 11.31 -12.20
CA ASN A 581 17.63 10.13 -11.97
C ASN A 581 17.77 9.59 -10.54
N ARG A 582 19.00 9.36 -10.05
CA ARG A 582 19.26 8.77 -8.73
C ARG A 582 20.56 9.26 -8.10
N ILE A 583 20.60 9.19 -6.76
CA ILE A 583 21.83 9.34 -5.98
C ILE A 583 21.96 8.12 -5.07
N TRP A 584 23.15 7.55 -4.93
CA TRP A 584 23.44 6.53 -3.93
C TRP A 584 24.46 7.06 -2.92
N LEU A 585 24.17 6.80 -1.64
CA LEU A 585 25.10 7.02 -0.55
C LEU A 585 25.57 5.65 -0.03
N ARG A 586 26.85 5.34 -0.25
CA ARG A 586 27.47 4.12 0.27
C ARG A 586 28.35 4.45 1.46
N LYS A 587 28.03 3.91 2.63
CA LYS A 587 28.93 4.02 3.79
C LYS A 587 30.19 3.19 3.55
N ARG A 588 31.36 3.80 3.79
CA ARG A 588 32.66 3.12 3.79
C ARG A 588 32.85 2.16 4.97
#